data_AF-A0A7X7QEQ0-F1
#
_entry.id   AF-A0A7X7QEQ0-F1
#
_cell.length_a   1.000
_cell.length_b   1.000
_cell.length_c   1.000
_cell.angle_alpha   90.00
_cell.angle_beta   90.00
_cell.angle_gamma   90.00
#
_symmetry.space_group_name_H-M   'P 1'
#
loop_
_entity.id
_entity.type
_entity.pdbx_description
1 polymer ?
#
loop_
_entity_poly.entity_id
_entity_poly.type
_entity_poly.pdbx_seq_one_letter_code
_entity_poly.pdbx_strand_id
1 'polypeptide(L)'
;RSGEDRSTRKSFDSFTPLGPWITTADEVPDPGGLELRCWVDDELRQHASTRDLIYDVAELVSYTSHVMTLFPGDVIATGTPAGVGPIAAGQRVSVEIAGLGRLDVGVTDDGAIDYATRPGPR
;
A
#
# COMPACT_ATOMS: atom_id res chain seq x y z
N ARG A 1 2.45 5.85 20.50
CA ARG A 1 1.48 5.03 19.73
C ARG A 1 0.16 5.78 19.76
N SER A 2 -0.49 5.96 18.62
CA SER A 2 -1.86 6.52 18.57
C SER A 2 -2.83 5.56 19.28
N GLY A 3 -3.81 6.08 20.02
CA GLY A 3 -4.89 5.26 20.61
C GLY A 3 -6.08 5.05 19.67
N GLU A 4 -6.05 5.62 18.47
CA GLU A 4 -7.04 5.32 17.42
C GLU A 4 -6.85 3.89 16.87
N ASP A 5 -7.99 3.27 16.53
CA ASP A 5 -8.04 1.99 15.86
C ASP A 5 -7.17 1.97 14.58
N ARG A 6 -6.56 0.81 14.31
CA ARG A 6 -5.62 0.66 13.20
C ARG A 6 -6.28 0.80 11.84
N SER A 7 -7.51 0.31 11.69
CA SER A 7 -8.24 0.39 10.43
C SER A 7 -8.61 1.85 10.16
N THR A 8 -9.12 2.55 11.18
CA THR A 8 -9.46 3.98 11.07
C THR A 8 -8.27 4.81 10.56
N ARG A 9 -7.06 4.58 11.09
CA ARG A 9 -5.84 5.30 10.68
C ARG A 9 -5.36 5.01 9.25
N LYS A 10 -5.96 4.06 8.56
CA LYS A 10 -5.63 3.66 7.18
C LYS A 10 -6.79 3.91 6.20
N SER A 11 -7.89 4.49 6.66
CA SER A 11 -9.14 4.55 5.89
C SER A 11 -9.65 5.97 5.65
N PHE A 12 -8.80 6.99 5.83
CA PHE A 12 -9.14 8.34 5.37
C PHE A 12 -9.23 8.35 3.84
N ASP A 13 -10.04 9.27 3.32
CA ASP A 13 -10.10 9.51 1.88
C ASP A 13 -8.69 9.72 1.32
N SER A 14 -8.41 9.13 0.16
CA SER A 14 -7.10 9.06 -0.52
C SER A 14 -6.03 8.12 0.08
N PHE A 15 -6.25 7.44 1.22
CA PHE A 15 -5.19 6.63 1.88
C PHE A 15 -4.93 5.25 1.24
N THR A 16 -5.70 4.89 0.22
CA THR A 16 -5.52 3.63 -0.54
C THR A 16 -5.44 3.92 -2.04
N PRO A 17 -4.38 4.60 -2.51
CA PRO A 17 -4.17 4.79 -3.94
C PRO A 17 -3.88 3.44 -4.60
N LEU A 18 -4.58 3.14 -5.71
CA LEU A 18 -4.41 1.92 -6.50
C LEU A 18 -4.26 2.30 -7.98
N GLY A 19 -3.33 1.65 -8.69
CA GLY A 19 -3.08 1.90 -10.10
C GLY A 19 -1.62 1.70 -10.50
N PRO A 20 -1.20 2.20 -11.68
CA PRO A 20 -2.00 2.99 -12.62
C PRO A 20 -3.06 2.18 -13.40
N TRP A 21 -2.98 0.86 -13.37
CA TRP A 21 -3.91 -0.09 -14.00
C TRP A 21 -3.87 -1.43 -13.25
N ILE A 22 -4.60 -2.42 -13.75
CA ILE A 22 -4.54 -3.82 -13.30
C ILE A 22 -3.81 -4.62 -14.38
N THR A 23 -2.69 -5.24 -14.04
CA THR A 23 -2.02 -6.25 -14.88
C THR A 23 -2.68 -7.61 -14.65
N THR A 24 -2.97 -8.36 -15.72
CA THR A 24 -3.61 -9.67 -15.58
C THR A 24 -2.60 -10.75 -15.18
N ALA A 25 -3.08 -11.84 -14.59
CA ALA A 25 -2.22 -12.89 -14.05
C ALA A 25 -1.38 -13.60 -15.14
N ASP A 26 -1.87 -13.67 -16.38
CA ASP A 26 -1.15 -14.27 -17.51
C ASP A 26 0.03 -13.41 -18.01
N GLU A 27 0.04 -12.12 -17.69
CA GLU A 27 1.15 -11.21 -17.99
C GLU A 27 2.27 -11.26 -16.93
N VAL A 28 2.07 -12.00 -15.82
CA VAL A 28 3.01 -12.09 -14.68
C VAL A 28 3.45 -13.54 -14.45
N PRO A 29 4.55 -14.00 -15.08
CA PRO A 29 4.99 -15.39 -14.99
C PRO A 29 5.44 -15.83 -13.59
N ASP A 30 6.03 -14.93 -12.81
CA ASP A 30 6.52 -15.17 -11.45
C ASP A 30 6.08 -14.03 -10.51
N PRO A 31 4.88 -14.12 -9.88
CA PRO A 31 4.42 -13.12 -8.92
C PRO A 31 5.22 -13.14 -7.62
N GLY A 32 5.98 -14.21 -7.36
CA GLY A 32 6.88 -14.32 -6.21
C GLY A 32 8.19 -13.57 -6.43
N GLY A 33 8.56 -13.21 -7.65
CA GLY A 33 9.86 -12.62 -8.01
C GLY A 33 9.87 -11.14 -8.38
N LEU A 34 8.87 -10.36 -7.96
CA LEU A 34 8.72 -8.96 -8.34
C LEU A 34 9.50 -8.03 -7.41
N GLU A 35 10.19 -7.05 -8.00
CA GLU A 35 10.90 -6.00 -7.24
C GLU A 35 9.99 -4.79 -7.05
N LEU A 36 9.83 -4.34 -5.81
CA LEU A 36 9.09 -3.15 -5.41
C LEU A 36 10.05 -2.05 -4.98
N ARG A 37 9.79 -0.83 -5.45
CA ARG A 37 10.51 0.39 -5.03
C ARG A 37 9.53 1.49 -4.68
N CYS A 38 9.85 2.26 -3.64
CA CYS A 38 9.09 3.42 -3.22
C CYS A 38 10.03 4.60 -2.99
N TRP A 39 9.71 5.73 -3.62
CA TRP A 39 10.41 7.00 -3.45
C TRP A 39 9.49 8.04 -2.83
N VAL A 40 10.07 8.92 -2.02
CA VAL A 40 9.46 10.18 -1.64
C VAL A 40 10.34 11.28 -2.21
N ASP A 41 9.77 12.02 -3.14
CA ASP A 41 10.51 12.88 -4.06
C ASP A 41 11.61 12.07 -4.76
N ASP A 42 12.88 12.43 -4.57
CA ASP A 42 14.04 11.74 -5.15
C ASP A 42 14.67 10.70 -4.19
N GLU A 43 14.16 10.57 -2.95
CA GLU A 43 14.71 9.68 -1.93
C GLU A 43 14.09 8.28 -2.04
N LEU A 44 14.90 7.27 -2.36
CA LEU A 44 14.49 5.86 -2.29
C LEU A 44 14.32 5.45 -0.82
N ARG A 45 13.07 5.19 -0.40
CA ARG A 45 12.75 4.83 0.98
C ARG A 45 12.46 3.36 1.19
N GLN A 46 11.88 2.70 0.19
CA GLN A 46 11.63 1.26 0.26
C GLN A 46 12.14 0.56 -0.99
N HIS A 47 12.75 -0.60 -0.82
CA HIS A 47 13.21 -1.47 -1.89
C HIS A 47 13.18 -2.91 -1.38
N ALA A 48 12.40 -3.78 -2.03
CA ALA A 48 12.25 -5.16 -1.59
C ALA A 48 11.76 -6.06 -2.72
N SER A 49 11.96 -7.36 -2.55
CA SER A 49 11.42 -8.39 -3.44
C SER A 49 10.16 -9.01 -2.84
N THR A 50 9.19 -9.40 -3.66
CA THR A 50 8.06 -10.22 -3.21
C THR A 50 8.50 -11.62 -2.76
N ARG A 51 9.75 -12.03 -3.06
CA ARG A 51 10.35 -13.28 -2.56
C ARG A 51 10.51 -13.26 -1.03
N ASP A 52 10.58 -12.07 -0.45
CA ASP A 52 10.76 -11.86 0.98
C ASP A 52 9.44 -11.77 1.73
N LEU A 53 8.30 -11.99 1.05
CA LEU A 53 7.00 -12.09 1.72
C LEU A 53 7.01 -13.27 2.70
N ILE A 54 6.55 -13.01 3.92
CA ILE A 54 6.39 -14.05 4.95
C ILE A 54 5.27 -15.03 4.56
N TYR A 55 4.21 -14.51 3.97
CA TYR A 55 3.12 -15.27 3.36
C TYR A 55 3.05 -14.88 1.89
N ASP A 56 3.21 -15.84 0.99
CA ASP A 56 3.11 -15.57 -0.44
C ASP A 56 1.67 -15.22 -0.86
N VAL A 57 1.49 -14.81 -2.12
CA VAL A 57 0.17 -14.39 -2.63
C VAL A 57 -0.85 -15.51 -2.55
N ALA A 58 -0.48 -16.76 -2.83
CA ALA A 58 -1.39 -17.89 -2.79
C ALA A 58 -1.79 -18.23 -1.35
N GLU A 59 -0.84 -18.17 -0.41
CA GLU A 59 -1.07 -18.33 1.02
C GLU A 59 -2.01 -17.25 1.57
N LEU A 60 -1.82 -15.99 1.17
CA LEU A 60 -2.70 -14.88 1.56
C LEU A 60 -4.13 -15.10 1.07
N VAL A 61 -4.33 -15.43 -0.22
CA VAL A 61 -5.65 -15.73 -0.78
C VAL A 61 -6.31 -16.91 -0.07
N SER A 62 -5.56 -17.99 0.14
CA SER A 62 -6.03 -19.17 0.87
C SER A 62 -6.48 -18.77 2.28
N TYR A 63 -5.62 -18.10 3.05
CA TYR A 63 -5.93 -17.69 4.42
C TYR A 63 -7.16 -16.78 4.49
N THR A 64 -7.24 -15.74 3.65
CA THR A 64 -8.39 -14.84 3.64
C THR A 64 -9.69 -15.58 3.32
N SER A 65 -9.66 -16.53 2.38
CA SER A 65 -10.85 -17.32 2.00
C SER A 65 -11.39 -18.24 3.12
N HIS A 66 -10.56 -18.59 4.11
CA HIS A 66 -11.00 -19.35 5.28
C HIS A 66 -11.71 -18.46 6.32
N VAL A 67 -11.43 -17.15 6.31
CA VAL A 67 -11.99 -16.18 7.28
C VAL A 67 -13.25 -15.53 6.72
N MET A 68 -13.30 -15.27 5.42
CA MET A 68 -14.43 -14.62 4.74
C MET A 68 -14.59 -15.12 3.30
N THR A 69 -15.80 -15.00 2.75
CA THR A 69 -16.04 -15.25 1.32
C THR A 69 -15.38 -14.15 0.50
N LEU A 70 -14.54 -14.54 -0.46
CA LEU A 70 -13.95 -13.63 -1.44
C LEU A 70 -14.91 -13.43 -2.62
N PHE A 71 -14.99 -12.20 -3.11
CA PHE A 71 -15.77 -11.82 -4.28
C PHE A 71 -14.87 -11.27 -5.39
N PRO A 72 -15.26 -11.43 -6.67
CA PRO A 72 -14.57 -10.76 -7.77
C PRO A 72 -14.54 -9.24 -7.53
N GLY A 73 -13.35 -8.66 -7.57
CA GLY A 73 -13.11 -7.24 -7.28
C GLY A 73 -12.54 -6.96 -5.89
N ASP A 74 -12.45 -7.96 -5.00
CA ASP A 74 -11.76 -7.82 -3.71
C ASP A 74 -10.27 -7.54 -3.92
N VAL A 75 -9.70 -6.68 -3.08
CA VAL A 75 -8.29 -6.27 -3.12
C VAL A 75 -7.60 -6.68 -1.82
N ILE A 76 -6.51 -7.43 -1.94
CA ILE A 76 -5.66 -7.85 -0.80
C ILE A 76 -4.35 -7.06 -0.85
N ALA A 77 -4.14 -6.18 0.14
CA ALA A 77 -2.84 -5.53 0.33
C ALA A 77 -1.86 -6.49 1.02
N THR A 78 -0.87 -6.96 0.28
CA THR A 78 -0.01 -8.11 0.66
C THR A 78 1.05 -7.80 1.73
N GLY A 79 1.23 -6.53 2.08
CA GLY A 79 2.17 -6.10 3.10
C GLY A 79 2.98 -4.90 2.67
N THR A 80 3.95 -4.50 3.50
CA THR A 80 4.91 -3.45 3.19
C THR A 80 6.28 -3.84 3.72
N PRO A 81 7.37 -3.60 2.96
CA PRO A 81 8.72 -3.85 3.44
C PRO A 81 9.18 -2.80 4.46
N ALA A 82 10.40 -2.94 4.97
CA ALA A 82 11.03 -1.92 5.80
C ALA A 82 11.16 -0.56 5.07
N GLY A 83 11.41 0.52 5.84
CA GLY A 83 11.60 1.87 5.29
C GLY A 83 10.36 2.77 5.32
N VAL A 84 9.32 2.38 6.07
CA VAL A 84 8.14 3.24 6.30
C VAL A 84 8.55 4.50 7.09
N GLY A 85 8.11 5.66 6.62
CA GLY A 85 8.38 6.95 7.25
C GLY A 85 7.30 7.99 6.94
N PRO A 86 7.32 9.15 7.61
CA PRO A 86 6.35 10.21 7.39
C PRO A 86 6.55 10.89 6.03
N ILE A 87 5.47 11.41 5.48
CA ILE A 87 5.43 12.26 4.28
C ILE A 87 4.77 13.59 4.63
N ALA A 88 5.07 14.64 3.87
CA ALA A 88 4.59 16.00 4.10
C ALA A 88 3.89 16.58 2.86
N ALA A 89 3.07 17.61 3.06
CA ALA A 89 2.44 18.35 1.98
C ALA A 89 3.48 18.90 0.99
N GLY A 90 3.14 18.86 -0.30
CA GLY A 90 4.02 19.25 -1.40
C GLY A 90 4.94 18.15 -1.90
N GLN A 91 5.09 17.04 -1.16
CA GLN A 91 5.90 15.91 -1.61
C GLN A 91 5.17 15.05 -2.64
N ARG A 92 5.94 14.25 -3.39
CA ARG A 92 5.45 13.22 -4.29
C ARG A 92 5.86 11.84 -3.79
N VAL A 93 4.91 10.92 -3.65
CA VAL A 93 5.20 9.51 -3.40
C VAL A 93 5.12 8.76 -4.72
N SER A 94 6.14 7.98 -5.03
CA SER A 94 6.18 7.17 -6.24
C SER A 94 6.38 5.72 -5.87
N VAL A 95 5.52 4.82 -6.34
CA VAL A 95 5.63 3.38 -6.10
C VAL A 95 5.76 2.68 -7.45
N GLU A 96 6.78 1.85 -7.59
CA GLU A 96 7.02 1.04 -8.78
C GLU A 96 7.07 -0.43 -8.40
N ILE A 97 6.45 -1.27 -9.22
CA ILE A 97 6.73 -2.70 -9.24
C ILE A 97 7.32 -3.01 -10.61
N ALA A 98 8.54 -3.56 -10.62
CA ALA A 98 9.31 -3.79 -11.84
C ALA A 98 8.50 -4.65 -12.83
N GLY A 99 8.34 -4.15 -14.05
CA GLY A 99 7.57 -4.82 -15.11
C GLY A 99 6.06 -4.61 -15.05
N LEU A 100 5.49 -4.09 -13.95
CA LEU A 100 4.04 -3.86 -13.83
C LEU A 100 3.64 -2.38 -14.00
N GLY A 101 4.52 -1.47 -13.58
CA GLY A 101 4.31 -0.04 -13.76
C GLY A 101 4.68 0.79 -12.53
N ARG A 102 4.45 2.10 -12.65
CA ARG A 102 4.72 3.09 -11.61
C ARG A 102 3.49 3.96 -11.37
N LEU A 103 3.18 4.19 -10.11
CA LEU A 103 2.14 5.10 -9.64
C LEU A 103 2.78 6.28 -8.92
N ASP A 104 2.52 7.49 -9.39
CA ASP A 104 2.97 8.72 -8.75
C ASP A 104 1.77 9.47 -8.14
N VAL A 105 1.84 9.77 -6.85
CA VAL A 105 0.79 10.50 -6.12
C VAL A 105 1.37 11.74 -5.45
N GLY A 106 0.66 12.87 -5.56
CA GLY A 106 1.00 14.09 -4.84
C GLY A 106 0.41 14.07 -3.42
N VAL A 107 1.13 14.65 -2.48
CA VAL A 107 0.71 14.80 -1.09
C VAL A 107 0.26 16.24 -0.84
N THR A 108 -0.93 16.43 -0.30
CA THR A 108 -1.45 17.73 0.12
C THR A 108 -2.08 17.63 1.50
N ASP A 109 -1.99 18.71 2.27
CA ASP A 109 -2.71 18.90 3.54
C ASP A 109 -3.98 19.74 3.36
N ASP A 110 -4.35 20.04 2.11
CA ASP A 110 -5.62 20.71 1.81
C ASP A 110 -6.80 19.88 2.33
N GLY A 111 -7.65 20.50 3.14
CA GLY A 111 -8.76 19.84 3.83
C GLY A 111 -8.35 18.87 4.96
N ALA A 112 -7.07 18.77 5.31
CA ALA A 112 -6.64 17.89 6.39
C ALA A 112 -7.08 18.41 7.77
N ILE A 113 -7.53 17.48 8.63
CA ILE A 113 -7.85 17.76 10.03
C ILE A 113 -6.66 17.37 10.91
N ASP A 114 -6.14 18.34 11.67
CA ASP A 114 -5.05 18.11 12.64
C ASP A 114 -5.45 16.96 13.58
N TYR A 115 -4.56 15.98 13.68
CA TYR A 115 -4.69 14.84 14.57
C TYR A 115 -5.11 15.23 16.00
N ALA A 116 -4.56 16.32 16.54
CA ALA A 116 -4.90 16.79 17.90
C ALA A 116 -6.37 17.21 18.05
N THR A 117 -7.02 17.56 16.94
CA THR A 117 -8.39 18.11 16.87
C THR A 117 -9.42 17.14 16.33
N ARG A 118 -9.02 15.92 15.97
CA ARG A 118 -9.92 14.92 15.41
C ARG A 118 -11.05 14.54 16.38
N PRO A 119 -12.29 14.38 15.89
CA PRO A 119 -13.40 13.90 16.71
C PRO A 119 -13.24 12.40 17.02
N GLY A 120 -13.52 12.01 18.26
CA GLY A 120 -13.48 10.61 18.70
C GLY A 120 -12.58 10.38 19.92
N PRO A 121 -12.65 9.19 20.54
CA PRO A 121 -11.74 8.82 21.62
C PRO A 121 -10.30 8.73 21.09
N ARG A 122 -9.36 9.31 21.84
CA ARG A 122 -7.92 9.31 21.53
C ARG A 122 -7.22 8.03 21.92
#